data_AF-A0A2V5T1U9-F1
#
_entry.id   AF-A0A2V5T1U9-F1
#
_cell.length_a   1.000
_cell.length_b   1.000
_cell.length_c   1.000
_cell.angle_alpha   90.00
_cell.angle_beta   90.00
_cell.angle_gamma   90.00
#
_symmetry.space_group_name_H-M   'P 1'
#
loop_
_entity.id
_entity.type
_entity.pdbx_description
1 polymer ?
#
loop_
_entity_poly.entity_id
_entity_poly.type
_entity_poly.pdbx_seq_one_letter_code
_entity_poly.pdbx_strand_id
1 'polypeptide(L)' 'MRREVARAAKKQKLTASEYVRDAVRRKLWLDAFDETRRALVPKARAMGIYTDEDVFKIVS' A
#
# COMPACT_ATOMS: atom_id res chain seq x y z
N MET A 1 11.89 18.33 -9.08
CA MET A 1 11.91 17.58 -7.79
C MET A 1 11.90 18.46 -6.53
N ARG A 2 12.99 19.13 -6.13
CA ARG A 2 13.08 19.82 -4.81
C ARG A 2 11.98 20.86 -4.57
N ARG A 3 11.63 21.64 -5.61
CA ARG A 3 10.52 22.62 -5.54
C ARG A 3 9.15 21.94 -5.45
N GLU A 4 8.93 20.83 -6.15
CA GLU A 4 7.67 20.07 -6.03
C GLU A 4 7.51 19.48 -4.63
N VAL A 5 8.56 18.85 -4.09
CA VAL A 5 8.58 18.28 -2.74
C VAL A 5 8.28 19.35 -1.69
N ALA A 6 8.94 20.52 -1.78
CA ALA A 6 8.67 21.62 -0.85
C ALA A 6 7.22 22.13 -0.94
N ARG A 7 6.67 22.24 -2.16
CA ARG A 7 5.26 22.63 -2.34
C ARG A 7 4.28 21.60 -1.78
N ALA A 8 4.54 20.31 -2.01
CA ALA A 8 3.71 19.23 -1.51
C ALA A 8 3.78 19.11 0.02
N ALA A 9 4.98 19.21 0.59
CA ALA A 9 5.21 19.23 2.03
C ALA A 9 4.47 20.40 2.70
N LYS A 10 4.56 21.62 2.11
CA LYS A 10 3.85 22.81 2.62
C LYS A 10 2.33 22.62 2.64
N LYS A 11 1.74 22.01 1.61
CA LYS A 11 0.29 21.71 1.57
C LYS A 11 -0.16 20.81 2.72
N GLN A 12 0.74 19.98 3.24
CA GLN A 12 0.48 19.03 4.32
C GLN A 12 1.04 19.49 5.68
N LYS A 13 1.54 20.74 5.76
CA LYS A 13 2.20 21.29 6.97
C LYS A 13 3.39 20.44 7.46
N LEU A 14 4.11 19.81 6.54
CA LEU A 14 5.31 19.03 6.81
C LEU A 14 6.56 19.76 6.32
N THR A 15 7.71 19.46 6.91
CA THR A 15 9.00 19.75 6.31
C THR A 15 9.26 18.85 5.09
N ALA A 16 10.18 19.25 4.22
CA ALA A 16 10.55 18.45 3.04
C ALA A 16 11.07 17.06 3.44
N SER A 17 11.85 16.97 4.52
CA SER A 17 12.40 15.69 5.00
C SER A 17 11.33 14.77 5.57
N GLU A 18 10.36 15.31 6.32
CA GLU A 18 9.22 14.52 6.81
C GLU A 18 8.35 13.99 5.66
N TYR A 19 8.06 14.86 4.69
CA TYR A 19 7.29 14.46 3.51
C TYR A 19 7.97 13.34 2.73
N VAL A 20 9.29 13.44 2.51
CA VAL A 20 10.06 12.40 1.81
C VAL A 20 10.09 11.10 2.61
N ARG A 21 10.35 11.17 3.92
CA ARG A 21 10.38 9.99 4.79
C ARG A 21 9.04 9.26 4.77
N ASP A 22 7.95 10.01 4.84
CA ASP A 22 6.60 9.45 4.81
C ASP A 22 6.26 8.86 3.43
N ALA A 23 6.61 9.54 2.35
CA ALA A 23 6.43 9.02 0.99
C ALA A 23 7.20 7.71 0.76
N VAL A 24 8.46 7.64 1.21
CA VAL A 24 9.27 6.41 1.13
C VAL A 24 8.65 5.29 1.97
N ARG A 25 8.23 5.58 3.21
CA ARG A 25 7.55 4.60 4.07
C ARG A 25 6.29 4.05 3.39
N ARG A 26 5.45 4.92 2.82
CA ARG A 26 4.24 4.50 2.09
C ARG A 26 4.57 3.65 0.87
N LYS A 27 5.61 3.99 0.12
CA LYS A 27 6.04 3.20 -1.04
C LYS A 27 6.51 1.80 -0.62
N LEU A 28 7.31 1.70 0.44
CA LEU A 28 7.76 0.41 0.98
C LEU A 28 6.57 -0.45 1.42
N TRP A 29 5.54 0.15 2.04
CA TRP A 29 4.31 -0.56 2.40
C TRP A 29 3.54 -1.10 1.19
N LEU A 30 3.41 -0.30 0.13
CA LEU A 30 2.77 -0.73 -1.12
C LEU A 30 3.55 -1.88 -1.77
N ASP A 31 4.88 -1.79 -1.77
CA ASP A 31 5.74 -2.84 -2.32
C ASP A 31 5.60 -4.16 -1.55
N ALA A 32 5.60 -4.10 -0.22
CA ALA A 32 5.38 -5.25 0.64
C ALA A 32 3.98 -5.86 0.46
N PHE A 33 2.96 -5.02 0.28
CA PHE A 33 1.59 -5.48 0.01
C PHE A 33 1.48 -6.19 -1.35
N ASP A 34 2.09 -5.63 -2.39
CA ASP A 34 2.09 -6.24 -3.72
C ASP A 34 2.83 -7.58 -3.74
N GLU A 35 3.96 -7.68 -3.02
CA GLU A 35 4.67 -8.94 -2.85
C GLU A 35 3.81 -9.98 -2.13
N THR A 36 3.15 -9.58 -1.03
CA THR A 36 2.22 -10.44 -0.29
C THR A 36 1.08 -10.92 -1.18
N ARG A 37 0.49 -10.02 -1.98
CA ARG A 37 -0.57 -10.36 -2.94
C ARG A 37 -0.10 -11.38 -3.96
N ARG A 38 1.09 -11.21 -4.55
CA ARG A 38 1.66 -12.16 -5.51
C ARG A 38 1.84 -13.56 -4.90
N ALA A 39 2.23 -13.63 -3.63
CA ALA A 39 2.43 -14.90 -2.94
C ALA A 39 1.11 -15.57 -2.50
N LEU A 40 0.11 -14.78 -2.06
CA LEU A 40 -1.09 -15.32 -1.43
C LEU A 40 -2.27 -15.52 -2.38
N VAL A 41 -2.43 -14.71 -3.43
CA VAL A 41 -3.55 -14.85 -4.38
C VAL A 41 -3.59 -16.24 -5.04
N PRO A 42 -2.48 -16.82 -5.51
CA PRO A 42 -2.53 -18.19 -6.07
C PRO A 42 -2.99 -19.24 -5.06
N LYS A 43 -2.58 -19.10 -3.79
CA LYS A 43 -2.98 -20.00 -2.69
C LYS A 43 -4.47 -19.85 -2.40
N ALA A 44 -4.97 -18.62 -2.32
CA ALA A 44 -6.38 -18.33 -2.13
C ALA A 44 -7.25 -18.96 -3.24
N ARG A 45 -6.83 -18.81 -4.50
CA ARG A 45 -7.52 -19.42 -5.65
C ARG A 45 -7.52 -20.95 -5.62
N ALA A 46 -6.42 -21.57 -5.20
CA ALA A 46 -6.34 -23.01 -5.00
C ALA A 46 -7.31 -23.52 -3.92
N MET A 47 -7.68 -22.65 -2.96
CA MET A 47 -8.71 -22.92 -1.95
C MET A 47 -10.12 -22.53 -2.39
N GLY A 48 -10.31 -22.06 -3.63
CA GLY A 48 -11.62 -21.67 -4.15
C GLY A 48 -12.03 -20.23 -3.85
N ILE A 49 -11.13 -19.39 -3.31
CA ILE A 49 -11.42 -18.00 -2.94
C ILE A 49 -11.02 -17.06 -4.08
N TYR A 50 -12.00 -16.40 -4.71
CA TYR A 50 -11.78 -15.53 -5.87
C TYR A 50 -12.30 -14.12 -5.67
N THR A 51 -13.30 -13.96 -4.82
CA THR A 51 -14.05 -12.72 -4.62
C THR A 51 -14.12 -12.36 -3.14
N ASP A 52 -14.45 -11.11 -2.86
CA ASP A 52 -14.69 -10.67 -1.49
C ASP A 52 -15.88 -11.41 -0.86
N GLU A 53 -16.88 -11.80 -1.66
CA GLU A 53 -18.01 -12.63 -1.21
C GLU A 53 -17.56 -14.01 -0.70
N ASP A 54 -16.57 -14.63 -1.35
CA ASP A 54 -15.99 -15.91 -0.87
C ASP A 54 -15.28 -15.72 0.48
N VAL A 55 -14.63 -14.57 0.66
CA VAL A 55 -13.98 -14.21 1.93
C VAL A 55 -15.03 -14.01 3.03
N PHE A 56 -16.10 -13.26 2.76
CA PHE A 56 -17.16 -13.01 3.73
C PHE A 56 -17.80 -14.31 4.23
N LYS A 57 -18.08 -15.27 3.35
CA LYS A 57 -18.61 -16.59 3.71
C LYS A 57 -17.71 -17.41 4.66
N ILE A 58 -16.42 -17.11 4.72
CA ILE A 58 -15.45 -17.82 5.57
C ILE A 58 -15.30 -17.14 6.93
N VAL A 59 -15.45 -15.81 7.00
CA VAL A 59 -15.12 -15.01 8.19
C VAL A 59 -16.33 -14.44 8.93
N SER A 60 -17.54 -14.55 8.37
CA SER A 60 -18.82 -14.12 8.94
C SER A 60 -19.73 -15.32 9.19
#